data_AF-A0A7X8KDV2-F1
#
_entry.id   AF-A0A7X8KDV2-F1
#
_cell.length_a   1.000
_cell.length_b   1.000
_cell.length_c   1.000
_cell.angle_alpha   90.00
_cell.angle_beta   90.00
_cell.angle_gamma   90.00
#
_symmetry.space_group_name_H-M   'P 1'
#
loop_
_entity.id
_entity.type
_entity.pdbx_description
1 polymer ?
#
loop_
_entity_poly.entity_id
_entity_poly.type
_entity_poly.pdbx_seq_one_letter_code
_entity_poly.pdbx_strand_id
1 'polypeptide(L)'
;MRKDIEKLVLKSNISELNKIVSFVENIADKYYLNDSYFANIMVALTEAFNNALKHGNKNDESKKIIIEFYISNSEMIFDVSDEGSGFDFQSFLKTKHDLNQRGIDLIYHVSDKVAFSNNGSKISISFNMAAIDSDISKKRIEAMNLAKSKAFLKNENIGS
;
A
#
# COMPACT_ATOMS: atom_id res chain seq x y z
N MET A 1 4.30 -15.61 -9.73
CA MET A 1 3.12 -15.21 -10.53
C MET A 1 2.40 -14.12 -9.76
N ARG A 2 2.07 -12.99 -10.41
CA ARG A 2 1.28 -11.92 -9.78
C ARG A 2 -0.17 -12.38 -9.62
N LYS A 3 -0.76 -12.11 -8.47
CA LYS A 3 -2.17 -12.39 -8.16
C LYS A 3 -2.84 -11.12 -7.62
N ASP A 4 -4.16 -11.09 -7.66
CA ASP A 4 -4.97 -10.00 -7.09
C ASP A 4 -4.54 -8.62 -7.55
N ILE A 5 -4.46 -8.45 -8.88
CA ILE A 5 -4.03 -7.20 -9.48
C ILE A 5 -5.17 -6.19 -9.40
N GLU A 6 -4.94 -5.11 -8.67
CA GLU A 6 -5.87 -3.99 -8.55
C GLU A 6 -5.16 -2.71 -9.03
N LYS A 7 -5.89 -1.82 -9.70
CA LYS A 7 -5.31 -0.63 -10.32
C LYS A 7 -6.15 0.59 -10.04
N LEU A 8 -5.50 1.62 -9.53
CA LEU A 8 -6.05 2.94 -9.29
C LEU A 8 -5.36 3.96 -10.21
N VAL A 9 -6.15 4.70 -10.97
CA VAL A 9 -5.67 5.77 -11.85
C VAL A 9 -6.14 7.10 -11.30
N LEU A 10 -5.18 7.97 -11.00
CA LEU A 10 -5.39 9.27 -10.39
C LEU A 10 -4.98 10.36 -11.36
N LYS A 11 -5.65 11.51 -11.26
CA LYS A 11 -5.12 12.74 -11.86
C LYS A 11 -3.91 13.21 -11.06
N SER A 12 -3.03 13.96 -11.68
CA SER A 12 -1.92 14.62 -10.99
C SER A 12 -2.40 15.85 -10.20
N ASN A 13 -3.24 15.64 -9.19
CA ASN A 13 -3.82 16.68 -8.34
C ASN A 13 -4.03 16.18 -6.90
N ILE A 14 -3.74 17.02 -5.91
CA ILE A 14 -3.80 16.66 -4.48
C ILE A 14 -5.18 16.20 -3.98
N SER A 15 -6.27 16.63 -4.63
CA SER A 15 -7.65 16.22 -4.28
C SER A 15 -7.90 14.72 -4.44
N GLU A 16 -7.02 14.02 -5.16
CA GLU A 16 -7.10 12.59 -5.41
C GLU A 16 -6.67 11.74 -4.19
N LEU A 17 -6.11 12.34 -3.13
CA LEU A 17 -5.68 11.64 -1.91
C LEU A 17 -6.79 10.79 -1.28
N ASN A 18 -8.04 11.27 -1.24
CA ASN A 18 -9.15 10.51 -0.67
C ASN A 18 -9.38 9.17 -1.40
N LYS A 19 -9.08 9.10 -2.70
CA LYS A 19 -9.19 7.85 -3.47
C LYS A 19 -8.11 6.85 -3.07
N ILE A 20 -6.92 7.32 -2.67
CA ILE A 20 -5.86 6.46 -2.14
C ILE A 20 -6.29 5.87 -0.80
N VAL A 21 -6.86 6.69 0.09
CA VAL A 21 -7.38 6.22 1.39
C VAL A 21 -8.38 5.09 1.18
N SER A 22 -9.42 5.31 0.38
CA SER A 22 -10.43 4.27 0.11
C SER A 22 -9.85 3.03 -0.58
N PHE A 23 -8.83 3.19 -1.43
CA PHE A 23 -8.14 2.06 -2.05
C PHE A 23 -7.39 1.22 -1.01
N VAL A 24 -6.70 1.85 -0.06
CA VAL A 24 -5.99 1.15 1.01
C VAL A 24 -6.97 0.51 2.01
N GLU A 25 -8.08 1.18 2.34
CA GLU A 25 -9.14 0.62 3.18
C GLU A 25 -9.69 -0.69 2.59
N ASN A 26 -10.00 -0.70 1.28
CA ASN A 26 -10.48 -1.90 0.60
C ASN A 26 -9.46 -3.06 0.65
N ILE A 27 -8.17 -2.77 0.46
CA ILE A 27 -7.09 -3.76 0.57
C ILE A 27 -6.98 -4.24 2.03
N ALA A 28 -7.06 -3.32 2.99
CA ALA A 28 -6.97 -3.63 4.41
C ALA A 28 -8.07 -4.59 4.86
N ASP A 29 -9.30 -4.35 4.41
CA ASP A 29 -10.44 -5.24 4.67
C ASP A 29 -10.26 -6.60 3.99
N LYS A 30 -9.87 -6.61 2.71
CA LYS A 30 -9.69 -7.84 1.91
C LYS A 30 -8.63 -8.77 2.50
N TYR A 31 -7.55 -8.21 3.04
CA TYR A 31 -6.43 -8.96 3.60
C TYR A 31 -6.36 -8.93 5.13
N TYR A 32 -7.39 -8.40 5.80
CA TYR A 32 -7.49 -8.29 7.26
C TYR A 32 -6.26 -7.66 7.93
N LEU A 33 -5.70 -6.64 7.29
CA LEU A 33 -4.51 -5.94 7.78
C LEU A 33 -4.76 -5.41 9.20
N ASN A 34 -3.70 -5.38 10.01
CA ASN A 34 -3.75 -4.69 11.30
C ASN A 34 -3.46 -3.19 11.10
N ASP A 35 -3.75 -2.40 12.13
CA ASP A 35 -3.62 -0.94 12.07
C ASP A 35 -2.20 -0.49 11.75
N SER A 36 -1.19 -1.25 12.19
CA SER A 36 0.21 -0.94 11.89
C SER A 36 0.53 -1.10 10.40
N TYR A 37 0.09 -2.19 9.77
CA TYR A 37 0.27 -2.37 8.33
C TYR A 37 -0.53 -1.35 7.53
N PHE A 38 -1.78 -1.08 7.93
CA PHE A 38 -2.60 -0.05 7.31
C PHE A 38 -1.90 1.32 7.34
N ALA A 39 -1.43 1.74 8.51
CA ALA A 39 -0.74 3.01 8.70
C ALA A 39 0.55 3.09 7.86
N ASN A 40 1.37 2.03 7.87
CA ASN A 40 2.61 1.97 7.11
C ASN A 40 2.36 2.07 5.59
N ILE A 41 1.36 1.34 5.07
CA ILE A 41 0.97 1.41 3.65
C ILE A 41 0.46 2.80 3.30
N MET A 42 -0.39 3.41 4.14
CA MET A 42 -0.90 4.76 3.88
C MET A 42 0.22 5.79 3.85
N VAL A 43 1.16 5.74 4.78
CA VAL A 43 2.31 6.65 4.79
C VAL A 43 3.12 6.47 3.50
N ALA A 44 3.47 5.24 3.15
CA ALA A 44 4.28 4.96 1.97
C ALA A 44 3.62 5.43 0.67
N LEU A 45 2.31 5.15 0.49
CA LEU A 45 1.58 5.56 -0.70
C LEU A 45 1.35 7.06 -0.78
N THR A 46 1.13 7.73 0.36
CA THR A 46 0.96 9.20 0.39
C THR A 46 2.26 9.89 -0.01
N GLU A 47 3.40 9.45 0.51
CA GLU A 47 4.71 9.98 0.13
C GLU A 47 5.04 9.69 -1.33
N ALA A 48 4.81 8.46 -1.79
CA ALA A 48 5.05 8.09 -3.18
C ALA A 48 4.17 8.90 -4.15
N PHE A 49 2.89 9.08 -3.82
CA PHE A 49 1.97 9.92 -4.59
C PHE A 49 2.41 11.39 -4.60
N ASN A 50 2.80 11.94 -3.46
CA ASN A 50 3.30 13.31 -3.37
C ASN A 50 4.58 13.51 -4.20
N ASN A 51 5.46 12.52 -4.23
CA ASN A 51 6.66 12.55 -5.05
C ASN A 51 6.32 12.52 -6.54
N ALA A 52 5.45 11.61 -6.95
CA ALA A 52 4.92 11.54 -8.31
C ALA A 52 4.23 12.84 -8.73
N LEU A 53 3.43 13.45 -7.85
CA LEU A 53 2.71 14.70 -8.08
C LEU A 53 3.67 15.89 -8.26
N LYS A 54 4.55 16.12 -7.26
CA LYS A 54 5.37 17.34 -7.19
C LYS A 54 6.64 17.26 -8.03
N HIS A 55 7.31 16.11 -8.03
CA HIS A 55 8.62 15.95 -8.66
C HIS A 55 8.51 15.30 -10.04
N GLY A 56 7.69 14.26 -10.18
CA GLY A 56 7.48 13.56 -11.44
C GLY A 56 6.68 14.40 -12.45
N ASN A 57 5.39 14.58 -12.16
CA ASN A 57 4.45 15.29 -13.00
C ASN A 57 4.51 16.82 -12.87
N LYS A 58 5.23 17.35 -11.88
CA LYS A 58 5.38 18.80 -11.64
C LYS A 58 4.04 19.53 -11.48
N ASN A 59 3.06 18.87 -10.86
CA ASN A 59 1.67 19.33 -10.69
C ASN A 59 0.92 19.62 -12.01
N ASP A 60 1.34 19.00 -13.13
CA ASP A 60 0.62 19.09 -14.40
C ASP A 60 -0.64 18.21 -14.36
N GLU A 61 -1.81 18.82 -14.18
CA GLU A 61 -3.10 18.13 -14.06
C GLU A 61 -3.52 17.35 -15.31
N SER A 62 -2.90 17.60 -16.47
CA SER A 62 -3.15 16.79 -17.68
C SER A 62 -2.57 15.38 -17.57
N LYS A 63 -1.61 15.19 -16.64
CA LYS A 63 -0.93 13.92 -16.38
C LYS A 63 -1.62 13.08 -15.33
N LYS A 64 -1.25 11.81 -15.30
CA LYS A 64 -1.78 10.78 -14.41
C LYS A 64 -0.72 10.23 -13.48
N ILE A 65 -1.19 9.71 -12.36
CA ILE A 65 -0.42 8.89 -11.44
C ILE A 65 -1.16 7.57 -11.32
N ILE A 66 -0.44 6.46 -11.46
CA ILE A 66 -1.01 5.11 -11.45
C ILE A 66 -0.47 4.38 -10.24
N ILE A 67 -1.38 3.81 -9.45
CA ILE A 67 -1.05 2.90 -8.34
C ILE A 67 -1.55 1.51 -8.74
N GLU A 68 -0.65 0.54 -8.83
CA GLU A 68 -0.98 -0.87 -9.05
C GLU A 68 -0.65 -1.65 -7.79
N PHE A 69 -1.60 -2.45 -7.32
CA PHE A 69 -1.42 -3.38 -6.22
C PHE A 69 -1.44 -4.81 -6.76
N TYR A 70 -0.59 -5.68 -6.23
CA TYR A 70 -0.64 -7.11 -6.48
C TYR A 70 0.09 -7.90 -5.41
N ILE A 71 -0.27 -9.18 -5.28
CA ILE A 71 0.46 -10.15 -4.45
C ILE A 71 1.46 -10.91 -5.31
N SER A 72 2.69 -11.02 -4.82
CA SER A 72 3.70 -11.90 -5.41
C SER A 72 4.61 -12.46 -4.32
N ASN A 73 4.88 -13.77 -4.34
CA ASN A 73 5.78 -14.43 -3.39
C ASN A 73 5.48 -14.12 -1.91
N SER A 74 4.20 -14.07 -1.54
CA SER A 74 3.73 -13.70 -0.20
C SER A 74 4.09 -12.27 0.23
N GLU A 75 4.25 -11.37 -0.74
CA GLU A 75 4.46 -9.94 -0.51
C GLU A 75 3.31 -9.16 -1.15
N MET A 76 2.81 -8.15 -0.42
CA MET A 76 1.98 -7.09 -0.96
C MET A 76 2.88 -6.08 -1.65
N ILE A 77 2.65 -5.83 -2.93
CA ILE A 77 3.47 -4.92 -3.71
C ILE A 77 2.60 -3.80 -4.25
N PHE A 78 3.05 -2.57 -4.04
CA PHE A 78 2.47 -1.36 -4.58
C PHE A 78 3.44 -0.68 -5.54
N ASP A 79 3.04 -0.59 -6.79
CA ASP A 79 3.77 0.07 -7.85
C ASP A 79 3.12 1.45 -8.10
N VAL A 80 3.83 2.54 -7.79
CA VAL A 80 3.39 3.92 -8.04
C VAL A 80 4.19 4.48 -9.21
N SER A 81 3.50 4.92 -10.26
CA SER A 81 4.13 5.42 -11.49
C SER A 81 3.57 6.78 -11.91
N ASP A 82 4.44 7.66 -12.39
CA ASP A 82 4.10 8.96 -12.96
C ASP A 82 4.55 9.10 -14.43
N GLU A 83 4.09 10.16 -15.08
CA GLU A 83 4.37 10.50 -16.50
C GLU A 83 5.46 11.58 -16.61
N GLY A 84 6.29 11.72 -15.58
CA GLY A 84 7.50 12.53 -15.55
C GLY A 84 8.68 11.85 -16.24
N SER A 85 9.78 12.59 -16.37
CA SER A 85 11.04 12.08 -16.94
C SER A 85 11.81 11.13 -16.01
N GLY A 86 11.32 10.99 -14.77
CA GLY A 86 12.03 10.30 -13.69
C GLY A 86 13.26 11.09 -13.20
N PHE A 87 14.08 10.41 -12.40
CA PHE A 87 15.30 10.95 -11.80
C PHE A 87 16.37 9.86 -11.69
N ASP A 88 17.64 10.27 -11.64
CA ASP A 88 18.74 9.35 -11.38
C ASP A 88 18.73 8.92 -9.90
N PHE A 89 17.93 7.88 -9.62
CA PHE A 89 17.82 7.32 -8.28
C PHE A 89 19.12 6.68 -7.79
N GLN A 90 19.99 6.22 -8.70
CA GLN A 90 21.26 5.62 -8.29
C GLN A 90 22.22 6.66 -7.73
N SER A 91 22.29 7.84 -8.36
CA SER A 91 23.05 8.96 -7.81
C SER A 91 22.38 9.52 -6.55
N PHE A 92 21.06 9.71 -6.60
CA PHE A 92 20.29 10.28 -5.49
C PHE A 92 20.42 9.50 -4.18
N LEU A 93 20.36 8.17 -4.23
CA LEU A 93 20.49 7.32 -3.03
C LEU A 93 21.92 7.28 -2.45
N LYS A 94 22.93 7.68 -3.23
CA LYS A 94 24.33 7.75 -2.77
C LYS A 94 24.63 9.04 -2.00
N THR A 95 23.95 10.13 -2.31
CA THR A 95 24.13 11.40 -1.64
C THR A 95 23.30 11.42 -0.36
N LYS A 96 23.87 11.04 0.79
CA LYS A 96 23.19 11.22 2.08
C LYS A 96 23.04 12.73 2.35
N HIS A 97 21.91 13.15 2.92
CA HIS A 97 21.67 14.46 3.57
C HIS A 97 20.92 15.56 2.80
N ASP A 98 20.15 15.26 1.76
CA ASP A 98 19.25 16.29 1.20
C ASP A 98 17.90 16.32 1.94
N LEU A 99 17.38 17.51 2.26
CA LEU A 99 16.03 17.69 2.83
C LEU A 99 14.95 17.10 1.91
N ASN A 100 15.22 17.05 0.60
CA ASN A 100 14.35 16.44 -0.41
C ASN A 100 14.26 14.91 -0.32
N GLN A 101 15.10 14.24 0.48
CA GLN A 101 15.09 12.77 0.64
C GLN A 101 14.12 12.26 1.69
N ARG A 102 13.59 13.13 2.55
CA ARG A 102 12.78 12.73 3.71
C ARG A 102 11.59 11.84 3.35
N GLY A 103 10.91 12.12 2.24
CA GLY A 103 9.78 11.30 1.79
C GLY A 103 10.21 9.89 1.38
N ILE A 104 11.34 9.77 0.66
CA ILE A 104 11.89 8.47 0.27
C ILE A 104 12.43 7.71 1.49
N ASP A 105 13.11 8.39 2.41
CA ASP A 105 13.59 7.82 3.67
C ASP A 105 12.42 7.27 4.50
N LEU A 106 11.30 7.99 4.55
CA LEU A 106 10.10 7.54 5.25
C LEU A 106 9.51 6.28 4.61
N ILE A 107 9.45 6.20 3.28
CA ILE A 107 9.02 4.99 2.57
C ILE A 107 9.94 3.81 2.91
N TYR A 108 11.26 4.00 2.91
CA TYR A 108 12.20 2.96 3.33
C TYR A 108 12.00 2.51 4.78
N HIS A 109 11.64 3.44 5.68
CA HIS A 109 11.47 3.13 7.09
C HIS A 109 10.21 2.28 7.37
N VAL A 110 9.13 2.52 6.62
CA VAL A 110 7.84 1.86 6.87
C VAL A 110 7.60 0.61 6.04
N SER A 111 8.48 0.31 5.05
CA SER A 111 8.34 -0.83 4.14
C SER A 111 9.51 -1.81 4.23
N ASP A 112 9.32 -3.02 3.69
CA ASP A 112 10.35 -4.06 3.73
C ASP A 112 11.32 -3.94 2.55
N LYS A 113 10.83 -3.59 1.37
CA LYS A 113 11.65 -3.40 0.16
C LYS A 113 11.13 -2.24 -0.67
N VAL A 114 12.07 -1.51 -1.26
CA VAL A 114 11.79 -0.45 -2.23
C VAL A 114 12.68 -0.66 -3.44
N ALA A 115 12.11 -0.50 -4.64
CA ALA A 115 12.86 -0.49 -5.89
C ALA A 115 12.37 0.63 -6.80
N PHE A 116 13.29 1.23 -7.54
CA PHE A 116 12.96 2.20 -8.59
C PHE A 116 13.15 1.58 -9.96
N SER A 117 12.30 1.97 -10.90
CA SER A 117 12.35 1.55 -12.30
C SER A 117 11.86 2.67 -13.22
N ASN A 118 11.88 2.43 -14.53
CA ASN A 118 11.51 3.42 -15.55
C ASN A 118 12.22 4.77 -15.36
N ASN A 119 13.56 4.73 -15.28
CA ASN A 119 14.39 5.91 -15.02
C ASN A 119 13.99 6.69 -13.74
N GLY A 120 13.44 6.02 -12.73
CA GLY A 120 13.02 6.64 -11.47
C GLY A 120 11.58 7.17 -11.46
N SER A 121 10.83 7.11 -12.57
CA SER A 121 9.41 7.53 -12.60
C SER A 121 8.43 6.46 -12.08
N LYS A 122 8.97 5.31 -11.64
CA LYS A 122 8.20 4.25 -11.00
C LYS A 122 8.92 3.78 -9.74
N ILE A 123 8.20 3.77 -8.62
CA ILE A 123 8.62 3.17 -7.35
C ILE A 123 7.76 1.94 -7.06
N SER A 124 8.41 0.87 -6.62
CA SER A 124 7.79 -0.38 -6.19
C SER A 124 8.08 -0.56 -4.71
N ILE A 125 7.02 -0.72 -3.90
CA ILE A 125 7.06 -0.75 -2.43
C ILE A 125 6.47 -2.08 -1.99
N SER A 126 7.21 -2.83 -1.18
CA SER A 126 6.84 -4.19 -0.76
C SER A 126 6.65 -4.29 0.75
N PHE A 127 5.63 -5.05 1.14
CA PHE A 127 5.32 -5.40 2.53
C PHE A 127 5.14 -6.92 2.63
N ASN A 128 5.87 -7.55 3.55
CA ASN A 128 5.85 -8.99 3.75
C ASN A 128 4.58 -9.41 4.48
N MET A 129 3.89 -10.42 3.94
CA MET A 129 2.66 -10.95 4.54
C MET A 129 2.90 -11.94 5.67
N ALA A 130 4.10 -12.47 5.86
CA ALA A 130 4.39 -13.46 6.91
C ALA A 130 4.09 -12.94 8.33
N ALA A 131 4.27 -11.63 8.57
CA ALA A 131 3.89 -11.00 9.84
C ALA A 131 2.38 -10.66 9.92
N ILE A 132 1.68 -10.61 8.79
CA ILE A 132 0.22 -10.47 8.72
C ILE A 132 -0.44 -11.84 8.96
N ASP A 133 0.14 -12.92 8.45
CA ASP A 133 -0.39 -14.29 8.56
C ASP A 133 -0.57 -14.75 10.01
N SER A 134 0.29 -14.35 10.94
CA SER A 134 0.10 -14.68 12.36
C SER A 134 -1.13 -14.01 12.97
N ASP A 135 -1.42 -12.77 12.58
CA ASP A 135 -2.58 -12.02 13.06
C ASP A 135 -3.86 -12.43 12.31
N ILE A 136 -3.78 -12.71 11.01
CA ILE A 136 -4.88 -13.28 10.23
C ILE A 136 -5.27 -14.65 10.81
N SER A 137 -4.29 -15.51 11.12
CA SER A 137 -4.55 -16.81 11.71
C SER A 137 -5.29 -16.67 13.05
N LYS A 138 -4.89 -15.71 13.89
CA LYS A 138 -5.59 -15.38 15.13
C LYS A 138 -7.01 -14.85 14.88
N LYS A 139 -7.18 -13.85 14.00
CA LYS A 139 -8.49 -13.28 13.64
C LYS A 139 -9.43 -14.33 13.04
N ARG A 140 -8.94 -15.24 12.21
CA ARG A 140 -9.72 -16.36 11.64
C ARG A 140 -10.17 -17.34 12.73
N ILE A 141 -9.28 -17.70 13.65
CA ILE A 141 -9.64 -18.54 14.81
C ILE A 141 -10.69 -17.85 15.67
N GLU A 142 -10.54 -16.55 15.94
CA GLU A 142 -11.48 -15.78 16.73
C GLU A 142 -12.86 -15.66 16.07
N ALA A 143 -12.90 -15.35 14.76
CA ALA A 143 -14.12 -15.32 13.97
C ALA A 143 -14.81 -16.69 13.92
N MET A 144 -14.05 -17.78 13.79
CA MET A 144 -14.57 -19.15 13.87
C MET A 144 -15.15 -19.47 15.25
N ASN A 145 -14.50 -19.03 16.33
CA ASN A 145 -15.00 -19.22 17.69
C ASN A 145 -16.27 -18.42 17.95
N LEU A 146 -16.35 -17.17 17.46
CA LEU A 146 -17.54 -16.34 17.56
C LEU A 146 -18.72 -16.94 16.78
N ALA A 147 -18.46 -17.44 15.57
CA ALA A 147 -19.47 -18.11 14.75
C ALA A 147 -20.00 -19.39 15.42
N LYS A 148 -19.12 -20.20 16.03
CA LYS A 148 -19.50 -21.40 16.80
C LYS A 148 -20.33 -21.05 18.03
N SER A 149 -19.95 -20.00 18.78
CA SER A 149 -20.70 -19.53 19.95
C SER A 149 -22.12 -19.04 19.58
N LYS A 150 -22.24 -18.25 18.51
CA LYS A 150 -23.56 -17.82 18.00
C LYS A 150 -24.42 -18.99 17.52
N ALA A 151 -23.82 -19.97 16.86
CA ALA A 151 -24.54 -21.18 16.42
C ALA A 151 -25.03 -22.02 17.62
N PHE A 152 -24.22 -22.12 18.69
CA PHE A 152 -24.59 -22.81 19.92
C PHE A 152 -25.76 -22.12 20.63
N LEU A 153 -25.71 -20.80 20.82
CA LEU A 153 -26.78 -20.01 21.46
C LEU A 153 -28.10 -20.04 20.67
N LYS A 154 -28.05 -20.17 19.33
CA LYS A 154 -29.23 -20.27 18.49
C LYS A 154 -29.94 -21.63 18.65
N ASN A 155 -29.21 -22.69 18.98
CA ASN A 155 -29.77 -24.03 19.15
C ASN A 155 -30.44 -24.24 20.52
N GLU A 156 -30.06 -23.47 21.56
CA GLU A 156 -30.72 -23.55 22.87
C GLU A 156 -32.05 -22.79 22.94
N ASN A 157 -32.24 -21.75 22.12
CA ASN A 157 -33.48 -20.94 22.10
C ASN A 157 -34.62 -21.50 21.23
N ILE A 158 -34.45 -22.67 20.61
CA ILE A 158 -35.49 -23.32 19.79
C ILE A 158 -36.14 -24.50 20.58
N GLY A 159 -35.68 -24.77 21.80
CA GLY A 159 -36.12 -25.89 22.64
C GLY A 159 -37.07 -25.56 23.79
N SER A 160 -37.63 -24.34 23.87
CA SER A 160 -38.58 -23.93 24.91
C SER A 160 -39.90 -23.45 24.34
#